data_AF-A0A974S9B2-F1
#
_entry.id   AF-A0A974S9B2-F1
#
_cell.length_a   1.000
_cell.length_b   1.000
_cell.length_c   1.000
_cell.angle_alpha   90.00
_cell.angle_beta   90.00
_cell.angle_gamma   90.00
#
_symmetry.space_group_name_H-M   'P 1'
#
loop_
_entity.id
_entity.type
_entity.pdbx_description
1 polymer ?
#
loop_
_entity_poly.entity_id
_entity_poly.type
_entity_poly.pdbx_seq_one_letter_code
_entity_poly.pdbx_strand_id
1 'polypeptide(L)'
;MIAASQAKRLPKDRFTAMVRLDENRGRAQLAKKAGVDIGQVSDLFIYGNHSPTMFADFTHAKIGGKAAADVIGDEAWLKNDFLPAVGKRGAAIIEARGVSSAASAANALVDHVHDLVTPGKIHSVAVESQGRYGFADGVWAGMPVKTTATGYDVITTYEMDDFAKSKIALTNDELVGERDTVKDMIG
;
A
#
# COMPACT_ATOMS: atom_id res chain seq x y z
N MET A 1 -14.87 -3.58 5.23
CA MET A 1 -15.27 -2.45 4.35
C MET A 1 -16.80 -2.37 4.27
N ILE A 2 -17.41 -1.24 4.65
CA ILE A 2 -18.88 -1.07 4.74
C ILE A 2 -19.56 -1.25 3.37
N ALA A 3 -19.01 -0.67 2.30
CA ALA A 3 -19.62 -0.77 0.97
C ALA A 3 -19.73 -2.23 0.47
N ALA A 4 -18.68 -3.03 0.69
CA ALA A 4 -18.64 -4.43 0.30
C ALA A 4 -19.61 -5.29 1.12
N SER A 5 -19.78 -5.02 2.42
CA SER A 5 -20.68 -5.78 3.28
C SER A 5 -22.16 -5.49 3.03
N GLN A 6 -22.48 -4.28 2.56
CA GLN A 6 -23.86 -3.90 2.20
C GLN A 6 -24.27 -4.34 0.79
N ALA A 7 -23.31 -4.69 -0.07
CA ALA A 7 -23.57 -5.05 -1.45
C ALA A 7 -24.05 -6.50 -1.61
N LYS A 8 -25.33 -6.68 -1.95
CA LYS A 8 -25.94 -8.01 -2.14
C LYS A 8 -25.67 -8.65 -3.52
N ARG A 9 -25.36 -7.84 -4.53
CA ARG A 9 -25.31 -8.24 -5.95
C ARG A 9 -23.92 -8.22 -6.56
N LEU A 10 -22.95 -7.62 -5.87
CA LEU A 10 -21.59 -7.48 -6.37
C LEU A 10 -20.66 -8.39 -5.56
N PRO A 11 -19.80 -9.18 -6.21
CA PRO A 11 -18.78 -9.93 -5.49
C PRO A 11 -17.77 -8.97 -4.82
N LYS A 12 -17.16 -9.43 -3.73
CA LYS A 12 -16.27 -8.63 -2.90
C LYS A 12 -15.00 -8.17 -3.63
N ASP A 13 -14.58 -8.91 -4.66
CA ASP A 13 -13.44 -8.59 -5.53
C ASP A 13 -13.63 -7.29 -6.34
N ARG A 14 -14.87 -6.78 -6.43
CA ARG A 14 -15.20 -5.47 -7.05
C ARG A 14 -15.01 -4.28 -6.12
N PHE A 15 -14.67 -4.53 -4.86
CA PHE A 15 -14.43 -3.48 -3.88
C PHE A 15 -12.95 -3.41 -3.56
N THR A 16 -12.33 -2.29 -3.92
CA THR A 16 -10.93 -2.00 -3.61
C THR A 16 -10.83 -0.65 -2.92
N ALA A 17 -9.81 -0.46 -2.08
CA ALA A 17 -9.40 0.85 -1.59
C ALA A 17 -8.03 1.25 -2.16
N MET A 18 -7.79 2.56 -2.24
CA MET A 18 -6.60 3.11 -2.86
C MET A 18 -5.48 3.28 -1.84
N VAL A 19 -4.40 2.51 -1.99
CA VAL A 19 -3.09 2.71 -1.34
C VAL A 19 -2.02 3.21 -2.33
N ARG A 20 -2.45 3.50 -3.57
CA ARG A 20 -1.57 3.93 -4.67
C ARG A 20 -0.84 5.25 -4.39
N LEU A 21 -1.45 6.15 -3.63
CA LEU A 21 -0.80 7.40 -3.26
C LEU A 21 0.42 7.14 -2.35
N ASP A 22 0.31 6.18 -1.43
CA ASP A 22 1.40 5.84 -0.52
C ASP A 22 2.53 5.12 -1.28
N GLU A 23 2.18 4.25 -2.23
CA GLU A 23 3.14 3.64 -3.14
C GLU A 23 3.91 4.71 -3.94
N ASN A 24 3.19 5.62 -4.59
CA ASN A 24 3.79 6.71 -5.36
C ASN A 24 4.71 7.58 -4.49
N ARG A 25 4.31 7.85 -3.23
CA ARG A 25 5.12 8.61 -2.26
C ARG A 25 6.38 7.84 -1.86
N GLY A 26 6.27 6.55 -1.58
CA GLY A 26 7.40 5.70 -1.22
C GLY A 26 8.41 5.60 -2.37
N ARG A 27 7.93 5.38 -3.60
CA ARG A 27 8.79 5.36 -4.79
C ARG A 27 9.55 6.67 -4.96
N ALA A 28 8.87 7.80 -4.76
CA ALA A 28 9.51 9.12 -4.82
C ALA A 28 10.57 9.33 -3.73
N GLN A 29 10.36 8.81 -2.50
CA GLN A 29 11.35 8.91 -1.41
C GLN A 29 12.59 8.07 -1.68
N LEU A 30 12.42 6.82 -2.14
CA LEU A 30 13.54 5.94 -2.49
C LEU A 30 14.34 6.52 -3.66
N ALA A 31 13.66 6.96 -4.72
CA ALA A 31 14.30 7.58 -5.88
C ALA A 31 15.12 8.81 -5.47
N LYS A 32 14.54 9.67 -4.63
CA LYS A 32 15.21 10.86 -4.11
C LYS A 32 16.45 10.52 -3.26
N LYS A 33 16.35 9.55 -2.34
CA LYS A 33 17.49 9.14 -1.49
C LYS A 33 18.61 8.52 -2.33
N ALA A 34 18.28 7.74 -3.36
CA ALA A 34 19.25 7.13 -4.27
C ALA A 34 19.79 8.09 -5.35
N GLY A 35 19.18 9.26 -5.54
CA GLY A 35 19.58 10.20 -6.60
C GLY A 35 19.28 9.70 -8.02
N VAL A 36 18.21 8.92 -8.18
CA VAL A 36 17.82 8.30 -9.46
C VAL A 36 16.44 8.76 -9.92
N ASP A 37 16.10 8.44 -11.18
CA ASP A 37 14.74 8.64 -11.68
C ASP A 37 13.74 7.68 -10.99
N ILE A 38 12.50 8.15 -10.79
CA ILE A 38 11.45 7.37 -10.13
C ILE A 38 11.09 6.07 -10.87
N GLY A 39 11.25 6.05 -12.19
CA GLY A 39 11.04 4.87 -13.04
C GLY A 39 12.03 3.74 -12.74
N GLN A 40 13.16 4.02 -12.06
CA GLN A 40 14.09 2.99 -11.63
C GLN A 40 13.65 2.28 -10.35
N VAL A 41 12.68 2.81 -9.61
CA VAL A 41 12.12 2.18 -8.42
C VAL A 41 10.97 1.25 -8.82
N SER A 42 11.11 -0.02 -8.48
CA SER A 42 10.16 -1.10 -8.76
C SER A 42 9.97 -1.99 -7.53
N ASP A 43 8.95 -2.84 -7.55
CA ASP A 43 8.66 -3.81 -6.48
C ASP A 43 8.48 -3.20 -5.07
N LEU A 44 8.17 -1.90 -4.97
CA LEU A 44 7.74 -1.29 -3.72
C LEU A 44 6.23 -1.43 -3.59
N PHE A 45 5.78 -2.16 -2.57
CA PHE A 45 4.36 -2.40 -2.33
C PHE A 45 3.93 -1.89 -0.96
N ILE A 46 2.67 -1.50 -0.87
CA ILE A 46 2.05 -1.05 0.38
C ILE A 46 1.24 -2.20 0.98
N TYR A 47 1.62 -2.62 2.18
CA TYR A 47 0.88 -3.58 2.98
C TYR A 47 0.03 -2.88 4.04
N GLY A 48 -1.23 -3.30 4.19
CA GLY A 48 -2.11 -2.86 5.28
C GLY A 48 -3.02 -1.67 4.98
N ASN A 49 -3.28 -0.86 6.00
CA ASN A 49 -4.26 0.22 5.94
C ASN A 49 -3.79 1.40 5.06
N HIS A 50 -4.71 2.25 4.60
CA HIS A 50 -4.37 3.59 4.08
C HIS A 50 -4.25 4.58 5.25
N SER A 51 -3.22 4.39 6.07
CA SER A 51 -3.00 5.16 7.30
C SER A 51 -1.51 5.28 7.63
N PRO A 52 -1.11 6.02 8.69
CA PRO A 52 0.27 6.04 9.16
C PRO A 52 0.82 4.68 9.62
N THR A 53 -0.02 3.66 9.86
CA THR A 53 0.45 2.30 10.21
C THR A 53 0.89 1.49 9.00
N MET A 54 0.57 1.94 7.77
CA MET A 54 0.91 1.25 6.53
C MET A 54 2.38 0.85 6.46
N PHE A 55 2.67 -0.26 5.79
CA PHE A 55 4.03 -0.73 5.55
C PHE A 55 4.41 -0.59 4.08
N ALA A 56 5.23 0.41 3.77
CA ALA A 56 5.89 0.52 2.47
C ALA A 56 7.11 -0.40 2.43
N ASP A 57 6.96 -1.54 1.78
CA ASP A 57 7.90 -2.65 1.86
C ASP A 57 9.19 -2.39 1.07
N PHE A 58 10.16 -1.76 1.73
CA PHE A 58 11.47 -1.55 1.15
C PHE A 58 12.33 -2.82 1.07
N THR A 59 11.93 -3.92 1.73
CA THR A 59 12.73 -5.15 1.80
C THR A 59 12.74 -5.89 0.46
N HIS A 60 11.64 -5.77 -0.31
CA HIS A 60 11.53 -6.30 -1.67
C HIS A 60 11.69 -5.26 -2.77
N ALA A 61 11.61 -3.97 -2.42
CA ALA A 61 11.77 -2.88 -3.38
C ALA A 61 13.13 -2.96 -4.08
N LYS A 62 13.15 -2.56 -5.34
CA LYS A 62 14.35 -2.52 -6.18
C LYS A 62 14.60 -1.14 -6.75
N ILE A 63 15.88 -0.80 -6.90
CA ILE A 63 16.36 0.40 -7.57
C ILE A 63 17.31 -0.03 -8.67
N GLY A 64 16.95 0.22 -9.93
CA GLY A 64 17.74 -0.21 -11.08
C GLY A 64 17.95 -1.74 -11.13
N GLY A 65 16.97 -2.52 -10.65
CA GLY A 65 17.02 -3.98 -10.60
C GLY A 65 17.78 -4.58 -9.42
N LYS A 66 18.41 -3.77 -8.57
CA LYS A 66 19.09 -4.21 -7.33
C LYS A 66 18.22 -3.96 -6.11
N ALA A 67 18.41 -4.70 -5.02
CA ALA A 67 17.67 -4.47 -3.79
C ALA A 67 17.83 -3.02 -3.31
N ALA A 68 16.73 -2.37 -2.94
CA ALA A 68 16.74 -0.99 -2.49
C ALA A 68 17.60 -0.84 -1.22
N ALA A 69 17.55 -1.81 -0.31
CA ALA A 69 18.40 -1.84 0.88
C ALA A 69 19.89 -1.75 0.55
N ASP A 70 20.36 -2.50 -0.47
CA ASP A 70 21.77 -2.50 -0.89
C ASP A 70 22.16 -1.19 -1.58
N VAL A 71 21.28 -0.65 -2.43
CA VAL A 71 21.54 0.61 -3.15
C VAL A 71 21.58 1.80 -2.20
N ILE A 72 20.70 1.82 -1.20
CA ILE A 72 20.64 2.88 -0.20
C ILE A 72 21.75 2.74 0.84
N GLY A 73 22.10 1.51 1.24
CA GLY A 73 23.19 1.23 2.18
C GLY A 73 22.97 1.79 3.60
N ASP A 74 21.72 2.14 3.95
CA ASP A 74 21.36 2.83 5.18
C ASP A 74 20.04 2.27 5.73
N GLU A 75 20.14 1.11 6.39
CA GLU A 75 18.99 0.39 6.95
C GLU A 75 18.29 1.19 8.06
N ALA A 76 19.05 1.95 8.86
CA ALA A 76 18.50 2.79 9.91
C ALA A 76 17.56 3.84 9.30
N TRP A 77 17.97 4.49 8.21
CA TRP A 77 17.11 5.43 7.49
C TRP A 77 15.86 4.75 6.90
N LEU A 78 16.01 3.55 6.33
CA LEU A 78 14.86 2.81 5.79
C LEU A 78 13.80 2.50 6.87
N LYS A 79 14.24 2.13 8.08
CA LYS A 79 13.33 1.78 9.18
C LYS A 79 12.77 3.01 9.90
N ASN A 80 13.59 4.03 10.13
CA ASN A 80 13.29 5.11 11.06
C ASN A 80 12.91 6.44 10.38
N ASP A 81 13.31 6.66 9.13
CA ASP A 81 13.04 7.89 8.40
C ASP A 81 12.09 7.67 7.23
N PHE A 82 12.37 6.67 6.38
CA PHE A 82 11.58 6.37 5.19
C PHE A 82 10.14 6.00 5.51
N LEU A 83 9.93 4.98 6.37
CA LEU A 83 8.57 4.52 6.70
C LEU A 83 7.72 5.67 7.31
N PRO A 84 8.20 6.42 8.32
CA PRO A 84 7.43 7.56 8.84
C PRO A 84 7.24 8.68 7.81
N ALA A 85 8.23 8.95 6.95
CA ALA A 85 8.12 9.98 5.93
C ALA A 85 7.03 9.68 4.89
N VAL A 86 6.83 8.40 4.54
CA VAL A 86 5.73 7.99 3.65
C VAL A 86 4.38 8.11 4.39
N GLY A 87 4.27 7.55 5.59
CA GLY A 87 3.01 7.55 6.36
C GLY A 87 2.53 8.94 6.78
N LYS A 88 3.46 9.87 7.07
CA LYS A 88 3.15 11.25 7.49
C LYS A 88 3.19 12.27 6.35
N ARG A 89 3.34 11.82 5.10
CA ARG A 89 3.51 12.75 3.96
C ARG A 89 2.33 13.68 3.75
N GLY A 90 1.10 13.21 4.01
CA GLY A 90 -0.10 14.03 3.91
C GLY A 90 -0.07 15.24 4.86
N ALA A 91 0.29 14.99 6.13
CA ALA A 91 0.44 16.04 7.14
C ALA A 91 1.53 17.05 6.75
N ALA A 92 2.69 16.59 6.30
CA ALA A 92 3.77 17.46 5.84
C ALA A 92 3.36 18.36 4.65
N ILE A 93 2.49 17.88 3.76
CA ILE A 93 1.97 18.70 2.65
C ILE A 93 0.99 19.77 3.17
N ILE A 94 0.12 19.41 4.12
CA ILE A 94 -0.80 20.35 4.75
C ILE A 94 -0.03 21.44 5.49
N GLU A 95 1.00 21.07 6.25
CA GLU A 95 1.85 22.03 6.96
C GLU A 95 2.54 23.00 6.00
N ALA A 96 3.07 22.50 4.88
CA ALA A 96 3.78 23.34 3.91
C ALA A 96 2.86 24.22 3.04
N ARG A 97 1.64 23.77 2.75
CA ARG A 97 0.74 24.44 1.78
C ARG A 97 -0.52 25.05 2.39
N GLY A 98 -0.83 24.75 3.64
CA GLY A 98 -2.10 25.07 4.29
C GLY A 98 -3.31 24.29 3.77
N VAL A 99 -3.14 23.42 2.76
CA VAL A 99 -4.22 22.67 2.10
C VAL A 99 -3.81 21.22 1.85
N SER A 100 -4.80 20.36 1.67
CA SER A 100 -4.60 18.92 1.43
C SER A 100 -3.87 18.64 0.11
N SER A 101 -3.34 17.43 -0.02
CA SER A 101 -2.63 16.97 -1.22
C SER A 101 -3.60 16.51 -2.33
N ALA A 102 -4.59 17.34 -2.67
CA ALA A 102 -5.69 16.99 -3.57
C ALA A 102 -5.21 16.57 -4.97
N ALA A 103 -4.27 17.33 -5.57
CA ALA A 103 -3.77 17.04 -6.92
C ALA A 103 -3.03 15.68 -7.00
N SER A 104 -2.18 15.37 -6.03
CA SER A 104 -1.47 14.08 -6.04
C SER A 104 -2.38 12.91 -5.67
N ALA A 105 -3.39 13.13 -4.83
CA ALA A 105 -4.42 12.13 -4.57
C ALA A 105 -5.25 11.83 -5.84
N ALA A 106 -5.61 12.86 -6.61
CA ALA A 106 -6.29 12.68 -7.90
C ALA A 106 -5.40 11.93 -8.91
N ASN A 107 -4.12 12.27 -8.99
CA ASN A 107 -3.17 11.52 -9.83
C ASN A 107 -3.09 10.05 -9.43
N ALA A 108 -2.97 9.76 -8.13
CA ALA A 108 -2.92 8.39 -7.63
C ALA A 108 -4.21 7.61 -7.94
N LEU A 109 -5.36 8.28 -7.95
CA LEU A 109 -6.64 7.66 -8.34
C LEU A 109 -6.65 7.31 -9.83
N VAL A 110 -6.17 8.21 -10.70
CA VAL A 110 -6.02 7.93 -12.13
C VAL A 110 -5.10 6.73 -12.34
N ASP A 111 -3.94 6.73 -11.69
CA ASP A 111 -2.97 5.62 -11.74
C ASP A 111 -3.59 4.30 -11.25
N HIS A 112 -4.32 4.34 -10.15
CA HIS A 112 -4.99 3.19 -9.54
C HIS A 112 -5.99 2.55 -10.50
N VAL A 113 -6.87 3.36 -11.09
CA VAL A 113 -7.88 2.86 -12.04
C VAL A 113 -7.22 2.39 -13.34
N HIS A 114 -6.26 3.16 -13.86
CA HIS A 114 -5.53 2.80 -15.08
C HIS A 114 -4.86 1.44 -14.95
N ASP A 115 -4.11 1.20 -13.86
CA ASP A 115 -3.39 -0.05 -13.69
C ASP A 115 -4.30 -1.22 -13.34
N LEU A 116 -5.42 -0.99 -12.65
CA LEU A 116 -6.46 -2.01 -12.42
C LEU A 116 -7.15 -2.50 -13.70
N VAL A 117 -7.11 -1.73 -14.79
CA VAL A 117 -7.68 -2.12 -16.08
C VAL A 117 -6.62 -2.46 -17.14
N THR A 118 -5.34 -2.46 -16.75
CA THR A 118 -4.22 -2.76 -17.65
C THR A 118 -3.60 -4.12 -17.30
N PRO A 119 -3.91 -5.19 -18.05
CA PRO A 119 -3.38 -6.53 -17.78
C PRO A 119 -1.85 -6.54 -17.72
N GLY A 120 -1.31 -7.26 -16.74
CA GLY A 120 0.13 -7.41 -16.51
C GLY A 120 0.74 -6.34 -15.61
N LYS A 121 0.01 -5.26 -15.25
CA LYS A 121 0.48 -4.31 -14.25
C LYS A 121 0.57 -4.96 -12.87
N ILE A 122 1.64 -4.63 -12.16
CA ILE A 122 1.85 -5.05 -10.77
C ILE A 122 1.90 -3.78 -9.92
N HIS A 123 1.03 -3.68 -8.94
CA HIS A 123 0.90 -2.48 -8.10
C HIS A 123 0.18 -2.80 -6.78
N SER A 124 0.15 -1.84 -5.87
CA SER A 124 -0.53 -1.97 -4.57
C SER A 124 -2.01 -1.65 -4.70
N VAL A 125 -2.86 -2.51 -4.13
CA VAL A 125 -4.31 -2.33 -4.02
C VAL A 125 -4.76 -2.85 -2.66
N ALA A 126 -5.65 -2.12 -1.97
CA ALA A 126 -6.29 -2.66 -0.79
C ALA A 126 -7.49 -3.55 -1.21
N VAL A 127 -7.36 -4.85 -0.95
CA VAL A 127 -8.31 -5.90 -1.36
C VAL A 127 -8.72 -6.75 -0.16
N GLU A 128 -9.74 -7.57 -0.29
CA GLU A 128 -10.14 -8.49 0.78
C GLU A 128 -8.97 -9.43 1.13
N SER A 129 -8.63 -9.49 2.43
CA SER A 129 -7.47 -10.23 2.95
C SER A 129 -7.48 -11.72 2.55
N GLN A 130 -8.52 -12.45 2.95
CA GLN A 130 -8.60 -13.93 2.86
C GLN A 130 -7.41 -14.62 3.55
N GLY A 131 -7.01 -14.13 4.73
CA GLY A 131 -5.89 -14.64 5.53
C GLY A 131 -4.49 -14.36 4.96
N ARG A 132 -4.38 -13.72 3.79
CA ARG A 132 -3.09 -13.54 3.09
C ARG A 132 -2.16 -12.66 3.92
N TYR A 133 -0.88 -13.03 3.92
CA TYR A 133 0.17 -12.35 4.69
C TYR A 133 -0.10 -12.24 6.21
N GLY A 134 -1.05 -13.00 6.75
CA GLY A 134 -1.44 -12.95 8.16
C GLY A 134 -2.47 -11.87 8.50
N PHE A 135 -3.02 -11.16 7.50
CA PHE A 135 -4.13 -10.24 7.73
C PHE A 135 -5.41 -11.00 8.11
N ALA A 136 -6.17 -10.50 9.08
CA ALA A 136 -7.40 -11.12 9.53
C ALA A 136 -8.46 -11.19 8.40
N ASP A 137 -9.33 -12.20 8.45
CA ASP A 137 -10.45 -12.27 7.52
C ASP A 137 -11.43 -11.10 7.70
N GLY A 138 -12.06 -10.69 6.60
CA GLY A 138 -13.04 -9.61 6.58
C GLY A 138 -12.45 -8.19 6.62
N VAL A 139 -11.12 -8.04 6.63
CA VAL A 139 -10.46 -6.74 6.44
C VAL A 139 -10.06 -6.54 4.98
N TRP A 140 -9.93 -5.27 4.59
CA TRP A 140 -9.36 -4.86 3.30
C TRP A 140 -7.97 -4.31 3.57
N ALA A 141 -6.95 -4.99 3.06
CA ALA A 141 -5.57 -4.64 3.30
C ALA A 141 -4.86 -4.42 1.96
N GLY A 142 -4.02 -3.39 1.91
CA GLY A 142 -3.04 -3.17 0.86
C GLY A 142 -2.18 -4.41 0.69
N MET A 143 -2.03 -4.87 -0.55
CA MET A 143 -1.18 -5.98 -0.96
C MET A 143 -0.72 -5.76 -2.41
N PRO A 144 0.39 -6.38 -2.84
CA PRO A 144 0.75 -6.44 -4.25
C PRO A 144 -0.27 -7.27 -5.03
N VAL A 145 -0.78 -6.70 -6.12
CA VAL A 145 -1.64 -7.42 -7.07
C VAL A 145 -1.05 -7.36 -8.47
N LYS A 146 -1.34 -8.38 -9.27
CA LYS A 146 -1.14 -8.38 -10.71
C LYS A 146 -2.49 -8.28 -11.41
N THR A 147 -2.69 -7.23 -12.20
CA THR A 147 -3.90 -7.09 -13.01
C THR A 147 -3.95 -8.18 -14.09
N THR A 148 -5.11 -8.81 -14.24
CA THR A 148 -5.41 -9.83 -15.25
C THR A 148 -6.43 -9.30 -16.26
N ALA A 149 -6.75 -10.08 -17.29
CA ALA A 149 -7.75 -9.68 -18.28
C ALA A 149 -9.17 -9.48 -17.70
N THR A 150 -9.46 -10.09 -16.54
CA THR A 150 -10.80 -10.11 -15.93
C THR A 150 -10.86 -9.54 -14.52
N GLY A 151 -9.72 -9.09 -13.97
CA GLY A 151 -9.61 -8.63 -12.58
C GLY A 151 -8.14 -8.51 -12.16
N TYR A 152 -7.80 -9.09 -11.02
CA TYR A 152 -6.44 -9.10 -10.48
C TYR A 152 -6.19 -10.37 -9.67
N ASP A 153 -4.92 -10.76 -9.55
CA ASP A 153 -4.46 -11.81 -8.64
C ASP A 153 -3.57 -11.18 -7.56
N VAL A 154 -3.81 -11.54 -6.30
CA VAL A 154 -2.91 -11.13 -5.20
C VAL A 154 -1.62 -11.95 -5.29
N ILE A 155 -0.48 -11.27 -5.34
CA ILE A 155 0.83 -11.93 -5.35
C ILE A 155 1.16 -12.34 -3.91
N THR A 156 1.43 -13.62 -3.67
CA THR A 156 1.70 -14.21 -2.34
C THR A 156 3.11 -14.79 -2.20
N THR A 157 3.95 -14.61 -3.22
CA THR A 157 5.29 -15.19 -3.30
C THR A 157 6.37 -14.35 -2.60
N TYR A 158 6.04 -13.17 -2.06
CA TYR A 158 6.99 -12.35 -1.31
C TYR A 158 7.10 -12.90 0.11
N GLU A 159 8.29 -13.32 0.52
CA GLU A 159 8.52 -13.87 1.85
C GLU A 159 8.78 -12.74 2.86
N MET A 160 8.01 -12.72 3.96
CA MET A 160 8.13 -11.67 4.97
C MET A 160 9.08 -12.11 6.08
N ASP A 161 10.14 -11.32 6.30
CA ASP A 161 11.00 -11.46 7.47
C ASP A 161 10.28 -11.03 8.77
N ASP A 162 10.94 -11.17 9.91
CA ASP A 162 10.33 -10.85 11.22
C ASP A 162 10.02 -9.35 11.36
N PHE A 163 10.81 -8.49 10.73
CA PHE A 163 10.56 -7.05 10.72
C PHE A 163 9.29 -6.74 9.93
N ALA A 164 9.17 -7.22 8.69
CA ALA A 164 8.00 -7.04 7.84
C ALA A 164 6.74 -7.63 8.47
N LYS A 165 6.82 -8.84 9.04
CA LYS A 165 5.73 -9.46 9.80
C LYS A 165 5.27 -8.58 10.96
N SER A 166 6.20 -7.98 11.71
CA SER A 166 5.84 -7.07 12.82
C SER A 166 5.11 -5.81 12.34
N LYS A 167 5.47 -5.28 11.16
CA LYS A 167 4.80 -4.12 10.55
C LYS A 167 3.43 -4.48 10.00
N ILE A 168 3.30 -5.64 9.37
CA ILE A 168 2.03 -6.19 8.89
C ILE A 168 1.07 -6.43 10.07
N ALA A 169 1.56 -6.99 11.18
CA ALA A 169 0.77 -7.19 12.39
C ALA A 169 0.24 -5.86 12.95
N LEU A 170 1.10 -4.83 13.04
CA LEU A 170 0.71 -3.50 13.53
C LEU A 170 -0.47 -2.90 12.73
N THR A 171 -0.38 -2.94 11.40
CA THR A 171 -1.44 -2.38 10.55
C THR A 171 -2.66 -3.29 10.44
N ASN A 172 -2.49 -4.61 10.61
CA ASN A 172 -3.61 -5.54 10.79
C ASN A 172 -4.44 -5.22 12.04
N ASP A 173 -3.79 -4.96 13.17
CA ASP A 173 -4.48 -4.67 14.42
C ASP A 173 -5.34 -3.40 14.31
N GLU A 174 -4.84 -2.38 13.61
CA GLU A 174 -5.62 -1.18 13.29
C GLU A 174 -6.83 -1.50 12.39
N LEU A 175 -6.64 -2.26 11.31
CA LEU A 175 -7.73 -2.66 10.40
C LEU A 175 -8.82 -3.48 11.12
N VAL A 176 -8.41 -4.37 12.03
CA VAL A 176 -9.33 -5.15 12.88
C VAL A 176 -10.08 -4.23 13.83
N GLY A 177 -9.39 -3.30 14.48
CA GLY A 177 -10.01 -2.29 15.34
C GLY A 177 -11.05 -1.44 14.61
N GLU A 178 -10.73 -0.97 13.40
CA GLU A 178 -11.66 -0.23 12.54
C GLU A 178 -12.88 -1.07 12.15
N ARG A 179 -12.66 -2.31 11.69
CA ARG A 179 -13.74 -3.26 11.35
C ARG A 179 -14.68 -3.46 12.53
N ASP A 180 -14.12 -3.71 13.71
CA ASP A 180 -14.89 -4.00 14.92
C ASP A 180 -15.62 -2.76 15.44
N THR A 181 -15.07 -1.55 15.22
CA THR A 181 -15.72 -0.27 15.53
C THR A 181 -16.99 -0.07 14.71
N VAL A 182 -16.98 -0.47 13.43
CA VAL A 182 -18.14 -0.25 12.54
C VAL A 182 -19.11 -1.43 12.50
N LYS A 183 -18.81 -2.56 13.16
CA LYS A 183 -19.58 -3.82 13.03
C LYS A 183 -21.08 -3.64 13.32
N ASP A 184 -21.43 -2.83 14.31
CA ASP A 184 -22.82 -2.62 14.74
C ASP A 184 -23.59 -1.70 13.76
N MET A 185 -22.88 -1.04 12.84
CA MET A 185 -23.48 -0.23 11.77
C MET A 185 -23.86 -1.06 10.53
N ILE A 186 -23.47 -2.34 10.48
CA ILE A 186 -23.53 -3.16 9.26
C ILE A 186 -24.75 -4.11 9.25
N GLY A 187 -25.47 -4.24 10.37
CA GLY A 187 -26.68 -5.06 10.50
C GLY A 187 -26.40 -6.51 10.84
#